data_AF-A0A8J7T5M3-F1
#
_entry.id   AF-A0A8J7T5M3-F1
#
_cell.length_a   1.000
_cell.length_b   1.000
_cell.length_c   1.000
_cell.angle_alpha   90.00
_cell.angle_beta   90.00
_cell.angle_gamma   90.00
#
_symmetry.space_group_name_H-M   'P 1'
#
loop_
_entity.id
_entity.type
_entity.pdbx_description
1 polymer ?
#
loop_
_entity_poly.entity_id
_entity_poly.type
_entity_poly.pdbx_seq_one_letter_code
_entity_poly.pdbx_strand_id
1 'polypeptide(L)'
;MTYHSYYEWKCPCGEYYIPYKKEVRCYRCGAEGKFYDIVSDVLEAVVMHKEKYGAIMPPAYFVGTLSDHYIFISLEYLDAREHGAEFKCEYKNEEEKEFWEGYFDYLWGRYKER
;
A
#
# COMPACT_ATOMS: atom_id res chain seq x y z
N MET A 1 10.89 -2.37 -16.11
CA MET A 1 9.75 -1.49 -15.82
C MET A 1 8.88 -2.16 -14.79
N THR A 2 8.87 -1.61 -13.59
CA THR A 2 7.93 -1.93 -12.51
C THR A 2 6.65 -1.14 -12.70
N TYR A 3 5.59 -1.54 -12.02
CA TYR A 3 4.35 -0.77 -12.01
C TYR A 3 4.63 0.62 -11.42
N HIS A 4 4.04 1.66 -11.99
CA HIS A 4 4.19 3.02 -11.50
C HIS A 4 2.82 3.69 -11.48
N SER A 5 2.54 4.36 -10.39
CA SER A 5 1.30 5.10 -10.18
C SER A 5 1.65 6.49 -9.67
N TYR A 6 0.89 7.51 -10.07
CA TYR A 6 1.12 8.90 -9.67
C TYR A 6 -0.02 9.42 -8.80
N TYR A 7 0.21 9.42 -7.49
CA TYR A 7 -0.63 10.04 -6.49
C TYR A 7 0.26 10.70 -5.42
N GLU A 8 0.06 12.00 -5.19
CA GLU A 8 0.92 12.86 -4.35
C GLU A 8 0.11 13.76 -3.41
N TRP A 9 -1.16 13.40 -3.14
CA TRP A 9 -1.99 14.27 -2.32
C TRP A 9 -1.47 14.29 -0.88
N LYS A 10 -1.35 15.50 -0.35
CA LYS A 10 -0.93 15.78 1.02
C LYS A 10 -2.11 16.27 1.83
N CYS A 11 -2.25 15.74 3.04
CA CYS A 11 -3.25 16.19 4.00
C CYS A 11 -3.04 17.68 4.37
N PRO A 12 -4.11 18.44 4.69
CA PRO A 12 -3.96 19.80 5.22
C PRO A 12 -3.08 19.89 6.48
N CYS A 13 -3.01 18.85 7.31
CA CYS A 13 -2.10 18.80 8.46
C CYS A 13 -0.63 18.50 8.09
N GLY A 14 -0.37 18.29 6.80
CA GLY A 14 0.94 18.01 6.25
C GLY A 14 1.31 16.53 6.14
N GLU A 15 0.43 15.63 6.59
CA GLU A 15 0.67 14.19 6.53
C GLU A 15 0.48 13.62 5.11
N TYR A 16 1.33 12.68 4.72
CA TYR A 16 1.16 11.92 3.49
C TYR A 16 0.43 10.62 3.81
N TYR A 17 -0.76 10.43 3.25
CA TYR A 17 -1.48 9.17 3.36
C TYR A 17 -2.46 9.01 2.20
N ILE A 18 -2.80 7.76 1.89
CA ILE A 18 -3.82 7.42 0.90
C ILE A 18 -5.01 6.74 1.59
N PRO A 19 -6.24 7.28 1.49
CA PRO A 19 -7.44 6.59 1.94
C PRO A 19 -7.68 5.32 1.10
N TYR A 20 -7.43 4.15 1.68
CA TYR A 20 -7.52 2.86 0.98
C TYR A 20 -8.95 2.31 0.86
N LYS A 21 -9.92 2.91 1.56
CA LYS A 21 -11.36 2.70 1.36
C LYS A 21 -12.10 4.00 1.63
N LYS A 22 -13.34 4.10 1.13
CA LYS A 22 -14.23 5.21 1.49
C LYS A 22 -14.34 5.27 3.01
N GLU A 23 -14.37 6.48 3.57
CA GLU A 23 -14.43 6.77 5.02
C GLU A 23 -13.09 6.72 5.79
N VAL A 24 -12.00 6.24 5.20
CA VAL A 24 -10.68 6.33 5.86
C VAL A 24 -10.23 7.78 5.93
N ARG A 25 -10.03 8.25 7.15
CA ARG A 25 -9.59 9.62 7.47
C ARG A 25 -8.11 9.63 7.80
N CYS A 26 -7.52 10.82 7.76
CA CYS A 26 -6.15 11.03 8.19
C CYS A 26 -5.97 10.58 9.63
N TYR A 27 -5.09 9.61 9.88
CA TYR A 27 -4.82 9.12 11.23
C TYR A 27 -4.25 10.21 12.16
N ARG A 28 -3.65 11.26 11.59
CA ARG A 28 -3.05 12.35 12.37
C ARG A 28 -4.02 13.48 12.75
N CYS A 29 -4.95 13.85 11.89
CA CYS A 29 -5.83 15.01 12.14
C CYS A 29 -7.31 14.78 11.85
N GLY A 30 -7.70 13.57 11.45
CA GLY A 30 -9.08 13.21 11.15
C GLY A 30 -9.68 13.85 9.90
N ALA A 31 -8.89 14.58 9.09
CA ALA A 31 -9.38 15.17 7.84
C ALA A 31 -9.75 14.08 6.83
N GLU A 32 -10.71 14.39 5.97
CA GLU A 32 -11.04 13.53 4.84
C GLU A 32 -9.97 13.67 3.75
N GLY A 33 -9.51 12.51 3.27
CA GLY A 33 -8.52 12.47 2.20
C GLY A 33 -9.18 12.39 0.84
N LYS A 34 -8.43 12.70 -0.20
CA LYS A 34 -8.87 12.40 -1.56
C LYS A 34 -8.80 10.88 -1.75
N PHE A 35 -9.95 10.23 -1.95
CA PHE A 35 -9.98 8.79 -2.16
C PHE A 35 -9.19 8.42 -3.43
N TYR A 36 -8.36 7.39 -3.31
CA TYR A 36 -7.58 6.82 -4.40
C TYR A 36 -7.52 5.31 -4.19
N ASP A 37 -7.93 4.53 -5.19
CA ASP A 37 -8.02 3.07 -5.08
C ASP A 37 -6.65 2.41 -5.25
N ILE A 38 -5.76 2.71 -4.29
CA ILE A 38 -4.38 2.19 -4.25
C ILE A 38 -4.33 0.67 -4.18
N VAL A 39 -5.38 0.03 -3.64
CA VAL A 39 -5.43 -1.42 -3.51
C VAL A 39 -5.59 -2.07 -4.88
N SER A 40 -6.41 -1.50 -5.76
CA SER A 40 -6.49 -1.97 -7.15
C SER A 40 -5.14 -1.86 -7.87
N ASP A 41 -4.42 -0.74 -7.73
CA ASP A 41 -3.08 -0.57 -8.31
C ASP A 41 -2.08 -1.61 -7.78
N VAL A 42 -2.08 -1.90 -6.47
CA VAL A 42 -1.23 -2.95 -5.88
C VAL A 42 -1.53 -4.30 -6.51
N LEU A 43 -2.81 -4.65 -6.63
CA LEU A 43 -3.23 -5.94 -7.19
C LEU A 43 -2.90 -6.06 -8.67
N GLU A 44 -2.96 -4.97 -9.43
CA GLU A 44 -2.46 -4.93 -10.81
C GLU A 44 -0.94 -5.08 -10.88
N ALA A 45 -0.20 -4.42 -9.99
CA ALA A 45 1.24 -4.56 -9.90
C ALA A 45 1.66 -6.02 -9.62
N VAL A 46 0.97 -6.71 -8.71
CA VAL A 46 1.21 -8.14 -8.43
C VAL A 46 1.03 -8.98 -9.68
N VAL A 47 -0.06 -8.82 -10.42
CA VAL A 47 -0.31 -9.59 -11.65
C VAL A 47 0.79 -9.32 -12.67
N MET A 48 1.08 -8.05 -12.93
CA MET A 48 2.10 -7.65 -13.91
C MET A 48 3.48 -8.18 -13.53
N HIS A 49 3.87 -8.14 -12.24
CA HIS A 49 5.16 -8.65 -11.78
C HIS A 49 5.22 -10.17 -11.82
N LYS A 50 4.16 -10.89 -11.44
CA LYS A 50 4.10 -12.35 -11.55
C LYS A 50 4.20 -12.78 -13.02
N GLU A 51 3.51 -12.12 -13.94
CA GLU A 51 3.60 -12.40 -15.38
C GLU A 51 4.99 -12.15 -15.95
N LYS A 52 5.65 -11.07 -15.52
CA LYS A 52 6.92 -10.63 -16.11
C LYS A 52 8.17 -11.22 -15.47
N TYR A 53 8.15 -11.38 -14.16
CA TYR A 53 9.31 -11.76 -13.34
C TYR A 53 9.09 -13.07 -12.57
N GLY A 54 7.87 -13.61 -12.53
CA GLY A 54 7.55 -14.83 -11.79
C GLY A 54 7.43 -14.63 -10.27
N ALA A 55 7.38 -13.38 -9.78
CA ALA A 55 7.36 -13.05 -8.36
C ALA A 55 6.48 -11.81 -8.08
N ILE A 56 6.01 -11.66 -6.83
CA ILE A 56 5.32 -10.43 -6.37
C ILE A 56 6.26 -9.24 -6.45
N MET A 57 7.46 -9.43 -5.89
CA MET A 57 8.52 -8.43 -5.87
C MET A 57 9.35 -8.51 -7.15
N PRO A 58 9.53 -7.41 -7.89
CA PRO A 58 10.45 -7.37 -9.02
C PRO A 58 11.91 -7.26 -8.51
N PRO A 59 12.92 -7.58 -9.35
CA PRO A 59 14.33 -7.51 -8.96
C PRO A 59 14.81 -6.12 -8.51
N ALA A 60 14.15 -5.05 -8.98
CA ALA A 60 14.39 -3.68 -8.57
C ALA A 60 13.08 -2.91 -8.67
N TYR A 61 12.78 -2.07 -7.67
CA TYR A 61 11.60 -1.21 -7.63
C TYR A 61 12.03 0.23 -7.33
N PHE A 62 11.53 1.19 -8.12
CA PHE A 62 11.80 2.61 -7.92
C PHE A 62 10.61 3.27 -7.22
N VAL A 63 10.88 4.02 -6.15
CA VAL A 63 9.87 4.79 -5.42
C VAL A 63 10.06 6.26 -5.76
N GLY A 64 9.21 6.77 -6.65
CA GLY A 64 9.20 8.18 -7.04
C GLY A 64 8.03 8.96 -6.44
N THR A 65 6.96 8.25 -6.05
CA THR A 65 5.73 8.86 -5.55
C THR A 65 5.20 8.23 -4.26
N LEU A 66 4.23 8.88 -3.61
CA LEU A 66 3.50 8.32 -2.47
C LEU A 66 2.76 7.03 -2.87
N SER A 67 2.12 6.97 -4.04
CA SER A 67 1.54 5.72 -4.54
C SER A 67 2.59 4.64 -4.81
N ASP A 68 3.76 4.98 -5.35
CA ASP A 68 4.85 4.00 -5.51
C ASP A 68 5.30 3.45 -4.16
N HIS A 69 5.35 4.30 -3.14
CA HIS A 69 5.71 3.88 -1.78
C HIS A 69 4.67 2.89 -1.23
N TYR A 70 3.38 3.21 -1.37
CA TYR A 70 2.29 2.30 -0.97
C TYR A 70 2.33 0.98 -1.74
N ILE A 71 2.62 1.01 -3.03
CA ILE A 71 2.75 -0.21 -3.82
C ILE A 71 3.93 -1.03 -3.33
N PHE A 72 5.10 -0.42 -3.16
CA PHE A 72 6.31 -1.11 -2.71
C PHE A 72 6.11 -1.85 -1.38
N ILE A 73 5.65 -1.15 -0.33
CA ILE A 73 5.42 -1.78 0.99
C ILE A 73 4.32 -2.84 0.95
N SER A 74 3.33 -2.68 0.06
CA SER A 74 2.27 -3.68 -0.11
C SER A 74 2.78 -4.94 -0.78
N LEU A 75 3.67 -4.81 -1.76
CA LEU A 75 4.32 -5.95 -2.39
C LEU A 75 5.20 -6.69 -1.37
N GLU A 76 5.95 -5.98 -0.52
CA GLU A 76 6.70 -6.60 0.58
C GLU A 76 5.79 -7.35 1.57
N TYR A 77 4.67 -6.73 1.96
CA TYR A 77 3.67 -7.37 2.85
C TYR A 77 3.09 -8.65 2.23
N LEU A 78 2.64 -8.58 0.97
CA LEU A 78 2.03 -9.73 0.29
C LEU A 78 3.05 -10.84 0.05
N ASP A 79 4.27 -10.51 -0.37
CA ASP A 79 5.34 -11.47 -0.58
C ASP A 79 5.71 -12.21 0.72
N ALA A 80 5.83 -11.47 1.82
CA ALA A 80 6.06 -12.06 3.14
C ALA A 80 4.92 -13.00 3.54
N ARG A 81 3.66 -12.58 3.37
CA ARG A 81 2.48 -13.41 3.68
C ARG A 81 2.40 -14.68 2.82
N GLU A 82 2.69 -14.61 1.52
CA GLU A 82 2.68 -15.79 0.64
C GLU A 82 3.72 -16.83 1.05
N HIS A 83 4.88 -16.39 1.54
CA HIS A 83 5.97 -17.28 1.94
C HIS A 83 5.96 -17.64 3.43
N GLY A 84 4.94 -17.22 4.18
CA GLY A 84 4.86 -17.44 5.63
C GLY A 84 5.96 -16.73 6.43
N ALA A 85 6.54 -15.67 5.86
CA ALA A 85 7.53 -14.83 6.51
C ALA A 85 6.87 -13.73 7.34
N GLU A 86 7.63 -13.18 8.28
CA GLU A 86 7.22 -12.04 9.10
C GLU A 86 7.38 -10.74 8.31
N PHE A 87 6.29 -10.00 8.11
CA PHE A 87 6.35 -8.62 7.65
C PHE A 87 6.54 -7.69 8.85
N LYS A 88 7.57 -6.85 8.81
CA LYS A 88 7.89 -5.89 9.89
C LYS A 88 7.65 -4.48 9.42
N CYS A 89 6.83 -3.76 10.16
CA CYS A 89 6.60 -2.33 9.96
C CYS A 89 6.89 -1.60 11.27
N GLU A 90 7.65 -0.51 11.19
CA GLU A 90 7.90 0.37 12.33
C GLU A 90 6.88 1.50 12.32
N TYR A 91 6.15 1.63 13.43
CA TYR A 91 5.13 2.65 13.61
C TYR A 91 5.61 3.73 14.56
N LYS A 92 5.31 4.99 14.26
CA LYS A 92 5.67 6.13 15.11
C LYS A 92 4.74 6.26 16.32
N ASN A 93 3.48 5.85 16.17
CA ASN A 93 2.45 5.89 17.20
C ASN A 93 1.35 4.84 16.92
N GLU A 94 0.42 4.68 17.87
CA GLU A 94 -0.67 3.70 17.74
C GLU A 94 -1.66 4.09 16.64
N GLU A 95 -1.88 5.38 16.37
CA GLU A 95 -2.80 5.83 15.31
C GLU A 95 -2.29 5.46 13.91
N GLU A 96 -0.99 5.61 13.66
CA GLU A 96 -0.33 5.20 12.42
C GLU A 96 -0.36 3.67 12.28
N LYS A 97 -0.16 2.95 13.39
CA LYS A 97 -0.27 1.49 13.42
C LYS A 97 -1.68 1.01 13.07
N GLU A 98 -2.72 1.56 13.70
CA GLU A 98 -4.12 1.22 13.40
C GLU A 98 -4.45 1.46 11.92
N PHE A 99 -3.96 2.57 11.36
CA PHE A 99 -4.12 2.87 9.95
C PHE A 99 -3.46 1.83 9.04
N TRP A 100 -2.19 1.49 9.29
CA TRP A 100 -1.44 0.56 8.44
C TRP A 100 -1.90 -0.89 8.60
N GLU A 101 -2.14 -1.37 9.81
CA GLU A 101 -2.69 -2.72 10.04
C GLU A 101 -4.07 -2.84 9.38
N GLY A 102 -4.92 -1.83 9.53
CA GLY A 102 -6.22 -1.78 8.86
C GLY A 102 -6.12 -1.73 7.33
N TYR A 103 -5.07 -1.11 6.79
CA TYR A 103 -4.76 -1.13 5.36
C TYR A 103 -4.33 -2.53 4.90
N PHE A 104 -3.40 -3.16 5.61
CA PHE A 104 -2.86 -4.46 5.28
C PHE A 104 -3.93 -5.56 5.37
N ASP A 105 -4.79 -5.53 6.39
CA ASP A 105 -5.92 -6.45 6.50
C ASP A 105 -6.90 -6.29 5.34
N TYR A 106 -7.21 -5.05 4.95
CA TYR A 106 -8.07 -4.78 3.81
C TYR A 106 -7.44 -5.26 2.49
N LEU A 107 -6.17 -4.96 2.27
CA LEU A 107 -5.40 -5.44 1.11
C LEU A 107 -5.39 -6.97 1.05
N TRP A 108 -5.11 -7.65 2.16
CA TRP A 108 -5.07 -9.11 2.21
C TRP A 108 -6.42 -9.73 1.87
N GLY A 109 -7.52 -9.19 2.42
CA GLY A 109 -8.87 -9.63 2.07
C GLY A 109 -9.12 -9.56 0.56
N ARG A 110 -8.76 -8.43 -0.06
CA ARG A 110 -8.91 -8.19 -1.50
C ARG A 110 -8.00 -9.08 -2.35
N TYR A 111 -6.79 -9.36 -1.86
CA TYR A 111 -5.85 -10.25 -2.52
C TYR A 111 -6.37 -11.69 -2.60
N LYS A 112 -6.99 -12.18 -1.51
CA LYS A 112 -7.54 -13.54 -1.40
C LYS A 112 -8.81 -13.78 -2.21
N GLU A 113 -9.49 -12.73 -2.66
CA GLU A 113 -10.69 -12.80 -3.51
C GLU A 113 -10.36 -13.05 -5.00
N ARG A 114 -9.09 -12.95 -5.40
CA ARG A 114 -8.62 -13.19 -6.77
C ARG A 114 -8.12 -14.62 -6.95
#